data_AF-A0A956AWR3-F1
#
_entry.id   AF-A0A956AWR3-F1
#
_cell.length_a   1.000
_cell.length_b   1.000
_cell.length_c   1.000
_cell.angle_alpha   90.00
_cell.angle_beta   90.00
_cell.angle_gamma   90.00
#
_symmetry.space_group_name_H-M   'P 1'
#
loop_
_entity.id
_entity.type
_entity.pdbx_description
1 polymer ?
#
loop_
_entity_poly.entity_id
_entity_poly.type
_entity_poly.pdbx_seq_one_letter_code
_entity_poly.pdbx_strand_id
1 'polypeptide(L)'
;MRAAGLVLILLSLGVAGLWYSHGAYLATQEKVPVEKKTVDDFGDEVVTIEWKKAEGYPLTGFHVGLDRAGPAAGGLTLLGGLLIFLGRRKAKKAAA
;
A
#
# COMPACT_ATOMS: atom_id res chain seq x y z
N MET A 1 17.48 19.71 3.84
CA MET A 1 16.18 19.58 4.55
C MET A 1 14.98 19.81 3.63
N ARG A 2 14.89 20.92 2.89
CA ARG A 2 13.76 21.16 1.95
C ARG A 2 13.65 20.11 0.84
N ALA A 3 14.76 19.78 0.17
CA ALA A 3 14.77 18.76 -0.89
C ALA A 3 14.31 17.38 -0.39
N ALA A 4 14.85 16.92 0.76
CA ALA A 4 14.40 15.68 1.39
C ALA A 4 12.91 15.70 1.73
N GLY A 5 12.39 16.82 2.24
CA GLY A 5 10.96 16.94 2.52
C GLY A 5 10.08 16.91 1.27
N LEU A 6 10.54 17.49 0.15
CA LEU A 6 9.85 17.38 -1.15
C LEU A 6 9.86 15.96 -1.69
N VAL A 7 10.96 15.24 -1.54
CA VAL A 7 11.06 13.81 -1.93
C VAL A 7 10.05 12.97 -1.15
N LEU A 8 9.90 13.19 0.16
CA LEU A 8 8.90 12.47 0.96
C LEU A 8 7.46 12.77 0.52
N ILE A 9 7.15 14.02 0.14
CA ILE A 9 5.84 14.38 -0.40
C ILE A 9 5.60 13.69 -1.75
N LEU A 10 6.61 13.66 -2.63
CA LEU A 10 6.50 12.95 -3.91
C LEU A 10 6.28 11.44 -3.71
N LEU A 11 6.97 10.82 -2.76
CA LEU A 11 6.76 9.42 -2.40
C LEU A 11 5.36 9.19 -1.84
N SER A 12 4.83 10.11 -1.02
CA SER A 12 3.45 10.04 -0.54
C SER A 12 2.44 10.06 -1.69
N LEU A 13 2.65 10.91 -2.69
CA LEU A 13 1.79 10.96 -3.88
C LEU A 13 1.88 9.66 -4.68
N GLY A 14 3.06 9.05 -4.78
CA GLY A 14 3.25 7.73 -5.38
C GLY A 14 2.47 6.62 -4.67
N VAL A 15 2.49 6.62 -3.32
CA VAL A 15 1.71 5.66 -2.51
C VAL A 15 0.21 5.87 -2.71
N ALA A 16 -0.26 7.12 -2.70
CA ALA A 16 -1.66 7.44 -2.96
C ALA A 16 -2.08 7.05 -4.39
N GLY A 17 -1.22 7.28 -5.38
CA GLY A 17 -1.44 6.88 -6.77
C GLY A 17 -1.52 5.36 -6.93
N LEU A 18 -0.66 4.61 -6.24
CA LEU A 18 -0.69 3.15 -6.22
C LEU A 18 -1.97 2.62 -5.57
N TRP A 19 -2.42 3.22 -4.48
CA TRP A 19 -3.71 2.88 -3.87
C TRP A 19 -4.88 3.15 -4.84
N TYR A 20 -4.86 4.30 -5.52
CA TYR A 20 -5.88 4.65 -6.48
C TYR A 20 -5.89 3.70 -7.70
N SER A 21 -4.71 3.31 -8.22
CA SER A 21 -4.62 2.36 -9.33
C SER A 21 -5.10 0.96 -8.97
N HIS A 22 -5.08 0.60 -7.68
CA HIS A 22 -5.65 -0.65 -7.19
C HIS A 22 -7.16 -0.55 -6.91
N GLY A 23 -7.87 0.52 -7.29
CA GLY A 23 -9.33 0.60 -7.17
C GLY A 23 -9.83 1.26 -5.88
N ALA A 24 -8.94 1.91 -5.11
CA ALA A 24 -9.29 2.68 -3.92
C ALA A 24 -10.01 1.86 -2.83
N TYR A 25 -9.64 0.59 -2.65
CA TYR A 25 -10.20 -0.26 -1.60
C TYR A 25 -9.93 0.31 -0.20
N LEU A 26 -10.91 0.16 0.70
CA LEU A 26 -10.79 0.60 2.09
C LEU A 26 -9.84 -0.28 2.90
N ALA A 27 -9.88 -1.59 2.69
CA ALA A 27 -9.06 -2.58 3.39
C ALA A 27 -8.22 -3.38 2.41
N THR A 28 -7.02 -3.78 2.84
CA THR A 28 -6.12 -4.61 2.02
C THR A 28 -6.70 -6.02 1.92
N GLN A 29 -6.81 -6.54 0.70
CA GLN A 29 -7.25 -7.93 0.48
C GLN A 29 -6.05 -8.86 0.53
N GLU A 30 -5.94 -9.63 1.61
CA GLU A 30 -4.79 -10.53 1.86
C GLU A 30 -5.02 -11.96 1.37
N LYS A 31 -6.29 -12.37 1.17
CA LYS A 31 -6.67 -13.73 0.82
C LYS A 31 -7.62 -13.76 -0.37
N VAL A 32 -7.42 -14.74 -1.25
CA VAL A 32 -8.29 -15.03 -2.39
C VAL A 32 -8.84 -16.45 -2.24
N PRO A 33 -10.13 -16.69 -2.52
CA PRO A 33 -10.65 -18.04 -2.61
C PRO A 33 -10.04 -18.73 -3.84
N VAL A 34 -9.43 -19.89 -3.65
CA VAL A 34 -8.89 -20.72 -4.72
C VAL A 34 -9.65 -22.04 -4.70
N GLU A 35 -10.30 -22.35 -5.82
CA GLU A 35 -10.94 -23.65 -6.00
C GLU A 35 -9.88 -24.70 -6.26
N LYS A 36 -9.84 -25.71 -5.39
CA LYS A 36 -9.02 -26.90 -5.56
C LYS A 36 -9.96 -28.05 -5.92
N LYS A 37 -9.80 -28.55 -7.14
CA LYS A 37 -10.46 -29.77 -7.58
C LYS A 37 -9.59 -30.95 -7.18
N THR A 38 -10.12 -31.83 -6.35
CA THR A 38 -9.51 -33.12 -6.01
C THR A 38 -10.46 -34.23 -6.42
N VAL A 39 -9.92 -35.28 -7.03
CA VAL A 39 -10.67 -36.51 -7.28
C VAL A 39 -10.59 -37.36 -6.01
N ASP A 40 -11.72 -37.79 -5.48
CA ASP A 40 -11.76 -38.66 -4.31
C ASP A 40 -11.39 -40.11 -4.66
N ASP A 41 -11.29 -40.97 -3.64
CA ASP A 41 -10.93 -42.38 -3.82
C ASP A 41 -11.98 -43.20 -4.61
N PHE A 42 -13.14 -42.61 -4.90
CA PHE A 42 -14.25 -43.20 -5.66
C PHE A 42 -14.35 -42.64 -7.10
N GLY A 43 -13.52 -41.65 -7.45
CA GLY A 43 -13.49 -41.06 -8.78
C GLY A 43 -14.38 -39.81 -8.95
N ASP A 44 -14.98 -39.31 -7.86
CA ASP A 44 -15.84 -38.13 -7.90
C ASP A 44 -15.02 -36.83 -7.77
N GLU A 45 -15.37 -35.80 -8.55
CA GLU A 45 -14.76 -34.46 -8.43
C GLU A 45 -15.29 -33.75 -7.19
N VAL A 46 -14.43 -33.60 -6.17
CA VAL A 46 -14.70 -32.77 -4.99
C VAL A 46 -14.06 -31.40 -5.19
N VAL A 47 -14.89 -30.35 -5.25
CA VAL A 47 -14.43 -28.96 -5.28
C VAL A 47 -14.34 -28.42 -3.86
N THR A 48 -13.12 -28.12 -3.41
CA THR A 48 -12.89 -27.49 -2.10
C THR A 48 -12.42 -26.04 -2.29
N ILE A 49 -13.05 -25.10 -1.59
CA ILE A 49 -12.63 -23.69 -1.60
C ILE A 49 -11.57 -23.48 -0.51
N GLU A 50 -10.31 -23.29 -0.91
CA GLU A 50 -9.21 -22.97 0.00
C GLU A 50 -8.92 -21.46 -0.04
N TRP A 51 -8.84 -20.80 1.11
CA TRP A 51 -8.44 -19.39 1.21
C TRP A 51 -6.92 -19.27 1.26
N LYS A 52 -6.29 -18.87 0.15
CA LYS A 52 -4.82 -18.75 0.08
C LYS A 52 -4.38 -17.30 0.18
N LYS A 53 -3.19 -17.09 0.77
CA LYS A 53 -2.54 -15.77 0.79
C LYS A 53 -2.27 -15.31 -0.64
N ALA A 54 -2.64 -14.07 -0.94
CA ALA A 54 -2.48 -13.47 -2.27
C ALA A 54 -1.01 -13.28 -2.69
N GLU A 55 -0.07 -13.43 -1.76
CA GLU A 55 1.36 -13.05 -1.87
C GLU A 55 2.21 -13.90 -2.85
N GLY A 56 1.62 -14.88 -3.54
CA GLY A 56 2.33 -15.75 -4.50
C GLY A 56 1.51 -16.16 -5.73
N TYR A 57 0.32 -15.57 -5.93
CA TYR A 57 -0.53 -15.83 -7.10
C TYR A 57 -0.48 -14.62 -8.05
N PRO A 58 -0.54 -14.83 -9.38
CA PRO A 58 -0.38 -13.76 -10.35
C PRO A 58 -1.46 -12.68 -10.17
N LEU A 59 -1.05 -11.56 -9.56
CA LEU A 59 -1.52 -10.18 -9.71
C LEU A 59 -3.03 -9.86 -9.62
N THR A 60 -3.90 -10.81 -9.34
CA THR A 60 -5.36 -10.57 -9.33
C THR A 60 -5.95 -10.38 -7.93
N GLY A 61 -5.17 -10.58 -6.87
CA GLY A 61 -5.69 -10.60 -5.50
C GLY A 61 -5.04 -9.67 -4.48
N PHE A 62 -3.82 -9.18 -4.72
CA PHE A 62 -3.16 -8.27 -3.77
C PHE A 62 -3.55 -6.82 -4.09
N HIS A 63 -4.61 -6.36 -3.44
CA HIS A 63 -5.07 -4.99 -3.56
C HIS A 63 -4.68 -4.21 -2.29
N VAL A 64 -3.81 -3.22 -2.47
CA VAL A 64 -3.43 -2.32 -1.37
C VAL A 64 -4.65 -1.49 -0.99
N GLY A 65 -5.08 -1.61 0.26
CA GLY A 65 -6.16 -0.82 0.83
C GLY A 65 -5.68 0.48 1.46
N LEU A 66 -6.64 1.34 1.81
CA LEU A 66 -6.41 2.59 2.51
C LEU A 66 -5.82 2.36 3.92
N ASP A 67 -6.09 1.21 4.53
CA ASP A 67 -5.50 0.74 5.79
C ASP A 67 -3.95 0.70 5.77
N ARG A 68 -3.35 0.33 4.64
CA ARG A 68 -1.89 0.34 4.46
C ARG A 68 -1.40 1.61 3.78
N ALA A 69 -2.07 2.04 2.71
CA ALA A 69 -1.64 3.20 1.93
C ALA A 69 -1.85 4.53 2.67
N GLY A 70 -2.92 4.65 3.45
CA GLY A 70 -3.28 5.86 4.18
C GLY A 70 -2.22 6.25 5.22
N PRO A 71 -1.85 5.37 6.17
CA PRO A 71 -0.78 5.64 7.12
C PRO A 71 0.57 5.90 6.45
N ALA A 72 0.91 5.18 5.38
CA ALA A 72 2.15 5.37 4.64
C ALA A 72 2.19 6.76 3.96
N ALA A 73 1.16 7.13 3.21
CA ALA A 73 1.05 8.44 2.57
C ALA A 73 0.98 9.57 3.61
N GLY A 74 0.12 9.43 4.62
CA GLY A 74 -0.03 10.42 5.70
C GLY A 74 1.28 10.65 6.46
N GLY A 75 1.98 9.58 6.84
CA GLY A 75 3.26 9.67 7.54
C GLY A 75 4.35 10.34 6.70
N LEU A 76 4.45 9.98 5.42
CA LEU A 76 5.40 10.59 4.49
C LEU A 76 5.11 12.08 4.26
N THR A 77 3.84 12.45 4.09
CA THR A 77 3.42 13.85 3.93
C THR A 77 3.73 14.66 5.19
N LEU A 78 3.43 14.13 6.38
CA LEU A 78 3.67 14.82 7.64
C LEU A 78 5.16 15.04 7.90
N LEU A 79 5.97 14.00 7.71
CA LEU A 79 7.43 14.08 7.86
C LEU A 79 8.04 15.03 6.81
N GLY A 80 7.58 14.95 5.57
CA GLY A 80 8.00 15.84 4.48
C GLY A 80 7.70 17.30 4.77
N GLY A 81 6.48 17.60 5.21
CA GLY A 81 6.06 18.93 5.64
C GLY A 81 6.90 19.46 6.81
N LEU A 82 7.17 18.62 7.81
CA LEU A 82 8.00 18.98 8.95
C LEU A 82 9.44 19.33 8.54
N LEU A 83 10.06 18.56 7.65
CA LEU A 83 11.41 18.84 7.15
C LEU A 83 11.48 20.14 6.33
N ILE A 84 10.44 20.43 5.54
CA ILE A 84 10.33 21.71 4.81
C ILE A 84 10.20 22.87 5.79
N PHE A 85 9.34 22.73 6.80
CA PHE A 85 9.13 23.73 7.85
C PHE A 85 10.41 24.02 8.63
N LEU A 86 11.10 22.99 9.13
CA LEU A 86 12.37 23.13 9.84
C LEU A 86 13.46 23.74 8.94
N GLY A 87 13.52 23.34 7.66
CA GLY A 87 14.39 23.96 6.66
C GLY A 87 14.10 25.45 6.44
N ARG A 88 12.83 25.86 6.45
CA ARG A 88 12.44 27.27 6.40
C ARG A 88 12.82 28.04 7.66
N ARG A 89 12.58 27.47 8.83
CA ARG A 89 12.91 28.11 10.13
C ARG A 89 14.41 28.32 10.31
N LYS A 90 15.24 27.32 9.95
CA LYS A 90 16.70 27.43 10.06
C LYS A 90 17.27 28.47 9.10
N ALA A 91 16.78 28.52 7.85
CA ALA A 91 17.16 29.55 6.89
C ALA A 91 16.81 30.97 7.35
N LYS A 92 15.62 31.17 7.94
CA LYS A 92 15.24 32.48 8.51
C LYS A 92 16.14 32.90 9.68
N LYS A 93 16.48 31.96 10.58
CA LYS A 93 17.41 32.23 11.69
C LYS A 93 18.84 32.53 11.27
N ALA A 94 19.29 32.03 10.12
CA ALA A 94 20.63 32.31 9.61
C ALA A 94 20.73 33.66 8.86
N ALA A 95 19.57 34.27 8.55
CA ALA A 95 19.47 35.54 7.82
C ALA A 95 19.12 36.73 8.73
N ALA A 96 18.95 36.49 10.03
CA ALA A 96 18.69 37.48 11.07
C ALA A 96 19.90 37.51 12.02
#